data_AF-A0A351Q7V1-F1
#
_entry.id   AF-A0A351Q7V1-F1
#
_cell.length_a   1.000
_cell.length_b   1.000
_cell.length_c   1.000
_cell.angle_alpha   90.00
_cell.angle_beta   90.00
_cell.angle_gamma   90.00
#
_symmetry.space_group_name_H-M   'P 1'
#
loop_
_entity.id
_entity.type
_entity.pdbx_description
1 polymer ?
#
loop_
_entity_poly.entity_id
_entity_poly.type
_entity_poly.pdbx_seq_one_letter_code
_entity_poly.pdbx_strand_id
1 'polypeptide(L)'
;MKLKKKIALIGKFLFFAFAIVLASCKEKNVPSIKIASDDSIEIQPRESSSKLKENFWTSENGIVCVLIGYGFNDDDFVKNAINSLEKKFGLTENGGLVLPIVFPDDLHGRISSLRDIIEKNNVHGIVLLGAPENTHSPLARIKEEWDGNPPFNVFSIFPQDDVLGQEFTCSFVIDHEYAAGIQFGDAENKNEDDDTLALLISAVEYAAELPFILPQDSDLYYHVQAVAGKRKVARYVDSETGIQSRNHFIILNSAE
;
A
#
# COMPACT_ATOMS: atom_id res chain seq x y z
N MET A 1 -52.73 28.66 45.52
CA MET A 1 -52.48 29.54 44.36
C MET A 1 -50.99 29.92 44.22
N LYS A 2 -50.08 28.93 44.19
CA LYS A 2 -48.61 29.13 44.10
C LYS A 2 -47.90 28.08 43.23
N LEU A 3 -48.57 27.58 42.18
CA LEU A 3 -47.98 26.60 41.25
C LEU A 3 -48.20 26.93 39.76
N LYS A 4 -48.71 28.12 39.44
CA LYS A 4 -48.91 28.60 38.06
C LYS A 4 -47.99 29.76 37.63
N LYS A 5 -47.03 30.16 38.48
CA LYS A 5 -46.08 31.25 38.18
C LYS A 5 -44.64 30.81 37.90
N LYS A 6 -44.31 29.51 37.96
CA LYS A 6 -42.95 29.01 37.65
C LYS A 6 -42.79 28.38 36.25
N ILE A 7 -43.88 28.17 35.50
CA ILE A 7 -43.81 27.60 34.13
C ILE A 7 -43.73 28.70 33.05
N ALA A 8 -44.07 29.95 33.38
CA ALA A 8 -44.01 31.08 32.45
C ALA A 8 -42.63 31.75 32.31
N LEU A 9 -41.61 31.33 33.07
CA LEU A 9 -40.26 31.91 33.02
C LEU A 9 -39.25 31.04 32.25
N ILE A 10 -39.58 29.76 31.98
CA ILE A 10 -38.72 28.84 31.21
C ILE A 10 -39.10 28.85 29.71
N GLY A 11 -40.33 29.28 29.37
CA GLY A 11 -40.83 29.38 28.00
C GLY A 11 -40.41 30.63 27.21
N LYS A 12 -39.57 31.52 27.76
CA LYS A 12 -39.05 32.71 27.05
C LYS A 12 -37.56 32.70 26.77
N PHE A 13 -36.82 31.70 27.28
CA PHE A 13 -35.40 31.50 26.95
C PHE A 13 -35.16 30.47 25.84
N LEU A 14 -36.17 29.68 25.48
CA LEU A 14 -36.08 28.67 24.41
C LEU A 14 -36.56 29.13 23.03
N PHE A 15 -37.01 30.39 22.89
CA PHE A 15 -37.50 30.93 21.61
C PHE A 15 -36.53 31.91 20.93
N PHE A 16 -35.34 32.14 21.51
CA PHE A 16 -34.31 33.04 20.94
C PHE A 16 -33.04 32.32 20.45
N ALA A 17 -32.99 30.98 20.56
CA ALA A 17 -31.86 30.17 20.08
C ALA A 17 -32.13 29.48 18.72
N PHE A 18 -33.30 29.67 18.12
CA PHE A 18 -33.71 29.00 16.87
C PHE A 18 -33.84 29.93 15.64
N ALA A 19 -33.30 31.16 15.72
CA ALA A 19 -33.46 32.17 14.66
C ALA A 19 -32.13 32.69 14.07
N ILE A 20 -31.03 31.93 14.17
CA ILE A 20 -29.72 32.32 13.58
C ILE A 20 -29.17 31.31 12.55
N VAL A 21 -29.86 30.18 12.28
CA VAL A 21 -29.34 29.15 11.35
C VAL A 21 -29.95 29.22 9.93
N LEU A 22 -30.80 30.22 9.61
CA LEU A 22 -31.37 30.36 8.26
C LEU A 22 -31.25 31.79 7.72
N ALA A 23 -30.03 32.27 7.50
CA ALA A 23 -29.75 33.40 6.60
C ALA A 23 -28.25 33.56 6.29
N SER A 24 -27.70 32.77 5.35
CA SER A 24 -26.77 33.27 4.32
C SER A 24 -26.21 32.13 3.48
N CYS A 25 -26.87 31.86 2.35
CA CYS A 25 -26.15 31.52 1.13
C CYS A 25 -25.60 32.82 0.54
N LYS A 26 -24.28 32.93 0.38
CA LYS A 26 -23.68 33.79 -0.63
C LYS A 26 -22.47 33.08 -1.23
N GLU A 27 -22.48 32.99 -2.55
CA GLU A 27 -21.54 32.28 -3.41
C GLU A 27 -20.08 32.75 -3.30
N LYS A 28 -19.20 31.76 -3.53
CA LYS A 28 -17.89 31.79 -4.21
C LYS A 28 -16.81 32.72 -3.65
N ASN A 29 -15.89 32.11 -2.92
CA ASN A 29 -14.47 32.25 -3.19
C ASN A 29 -13.80 30.88 -3.01
N VAL A 30 -13.22 30.36 -4.08
CA VAL A 30 -12.30 29.22 -4.06
C VAL A 30 -11.14 29.60 -3.12
N PRO A 31 -10.82 28.83 -2.07
CA PRO A 31 -9.59 29.04 -1.34
C PRO A 31 -8.46 28.63 -2.28
N SER A 32 -7.76 29.62 -2.82
CA SER A 32 -6.42 29.41 -3.36
C SER A 32 -5.57 28.88 -2.20
N ILE A 33 -5.15 27.61 -2.32
CA ILE A 33 -4.14 27.04 -1.44
C ILE A 33 -2.90 27.91 -1.61
N LYS A 34 -2.62 28.72 -0.59
CA LYS A 34 -1.32 29.34 -0.41
C LYS A 34 -0.35 28.18 -0.23
N ILE A 35 0.50 27.96 -1.23
CA ILE A 35 1.71 27.17 -1.09
C ILE A 35 2.49 27.86 0.04
N ALA A 36 2.49 27.24 1.23
CA ALA A 36 3.40 27.60 2.29
C ALA A 36 4.80 27.31 1.75
N SER A 37 5.45 28.39 1.34
CA SER A 37 6.86 28.43 1.06
C SER A 37 7.58 28.38 2.41
N ASP A 38 8.63 27.56 2.43
CA ASP A 38 9.79 27.68 3.30
C ASP A 38 9.56 27.37 4.80
N ASP A 39 9.57 26.07 5.09
CA ASP A 39 10.31 25.56 6.25
C ASP A 39 11.15 24.38 5.75
N SER A 40 12.39 24.69 5.41
CA SER A 40 13.43 23.75 5.02
C SER A 40 13.73 22.80 6.19
N ILE A 41 13.09 21.64 6.20
CA ILE A 41 13.66 20.48 6.91
C ILE A 41 14.82 20.00 6.04
N GLU A 42 16.03 20.38 6.45
CA GLU A 42 17.29 19.90 5.88
C GLU A 42 17.37 18.38 6.11
N ILE A 43 16.87 17.59 5.15
CA ILE A 43 17.13 16.16 5.11
C ILE A 43 18.60 16.02 4.72
N GLN A 44 19.45 15.82 5.72
CA GLN A 44 20.85 15.53 5.47
C GLN A 44 20.95 14.32 4.52
N PRO A 45 21.70 14.44 3.41
CA PRO A 45 21.96 13.30 2.54
C PRO A 45 22.65 12.22 3.37
N ARG A 46 22.02 11.04 3.49
CA ARG A 46 22.66 9.88 4.09
C ARG A 46 23.88 9.55 3.24
N GLU A 47 25.07 9.90 3.75
CA GLU A 47 26.33 9.59 3.09
C GLU A 47 26.35 8.09 2.75
N SER A 48 26.68 7.79 1.50
CA SER A 48 26.82 6.44 1.00
C SER A 48 27.99 5.76 1.72
N SER A 49 27.71 5.13 2.86
CA SER A 49 28.68 4.27 3.53
C SER A 49 28.81 3.00 2.70
N SER A 50 29.79 2.99 1.80
CA SER A 50 30.24 1.86 0.98
C SER A 50 30.97 0.79 1.81
N LYS A 51 30.27 0.26 2.83
CA LYS A 51 30.55 -1.04 3.42
C LYS A 51 29.24 -1.80 3.44
N LEU A 52 29.14 -2.81 2.58
CA LEU A 52 28.08 -3.82 2.64
C LEU A 52 27.98 -4.28 4.10
N LYS A 53 26.92 -3.87 4.79
CA LYS A 53 26.55 -4.49 6.06
C LYS A 53 26.19 -5.93 5.69
N GLU A 54 27.02 -6.87 6.12
CA GLU A 54 26.68 -8.30 6.06
C GLU A 54 25.26 -8.48 6.63
N ASN A 55 24.46 -9.25 5.89
CA ASN A 55 23.02 -9.42 6.03
C ASN A 55 22.58 -9.47 7.50
N PHE A 56 21.81 -8.45 7.92
CA PHE A 56 21.23 -8.33 9.26
C PHE A 56 20.14 -9.38 9.56
N TRP A 57 19.91 -10.33 8.65
CA TRP A 57 18.78 -11.24 8.66
C TRP A 57 19.16 -12.58 9.27
N THR A 58 18.50 -12.93 10.37
CA THR A 58 18.53 -14.27 10.96
C THR A 58 17.20 -14.97 10.65
N SER A 59 17.23 -16.28 10.40
CA SER A 59 16.04 -17.11 10.13
C SER A 59 14.96 -17.04 11.22
N GLU A 60 15.34 -16.64 12.43
CA GLU A 60 14.43 -16.39 13.56
C GLU A 60 13.46 -15.23 13.31
N ASN A 61 13.80 -14.27 12.44
CA ASN A 61 12.94 -13.14 12.10
C ASN A 61 11.86 -13.49 11.08
N GLY A 62 11.88 -14.71 10.53
CA GLY A 62 10.98 -15.14 9.46
C GLY A 62 11.46 -14.74 8.06
N ILE A 63 10.64 -15.04 7.05
CA ILE A 63 10.96 -14.85 5.63
C ILE A 63 10.04 -13.81 4.99
N VAL A 64 10.49 -13.22 3.88
CA VAL A 64 9.63 -12.41 3.01
C VAL A 64 9.20 -13.25 1.82
N CYS A 65 7.90 -13.50 1.71
CA CYS A 65 7.29 -14.17 0.57
C CYS A 65 7.06 -13.15 -0.55
N VAL A 66 7.55 -13.44 -1.76
CA VAL A 66 7.42 -12.55 -2.92
C VAL A 66 6.68 -13.27 -4.03
N LEU A 67 5.44 -12.88 -4.30
CA LEU A 67 4.66 -13.39 -5.43
C LEU A 67 4.88 -12.49 -6.65
N ILE A 68 5.40 -13.08 -7.73
CA ILE A 68 5.49 -12.45 -9.05
C ILE A 68 4.38 -13.04 -9.92
N GLY A 69 3.41 -12.22 -10.29
CA GLY A 69 2.22 -12.63 -11.02
C GLY A 69 2.12 -12.01 -12.41
N TYR A 70 0.88 -11.91 -12.89
CA TYR A 70 0.60 -11.45 -14.26
C TYR A 70 1.09 -10.01 -14.50
N GLY A 71 1.51 -9.75 -15.73
CA GLY A 71 2.14 -8.48 -16.12
C GLY A 71 3.65 -8.41 -15.82
N PHE A 72 4.18 -9.36 -15.02
CA PHE A 72 5.59 -9.38 -14.61
C PHE A 72 6.18 -10.80 -14.57
N ASN A 73 5.50 -11.78 -15.17
CA ASN A 73 5.89 -13.20 -15.14
C ASN A 73 6.52 -13.70 -16.44
N ASP A 74 7.03 -12.81 -17.29
CA ASP A 74 7.87 -13.20 -18.42
C ASP A 74 9.27 -13.64 -17.94
N ASP A 75 9.90 -14.52 -18.72
CA ASP A 75 11.17 -15.16 -18.35
C ASP A 75 12.30 -14.16 -18.08
N ASP A 76 12.37 -13.06 -18.84
CA ASP A 76 13.45 -12.08 -18.74
C ASP A 76 13.32 -11.24 -17.46
N PHE A 77 12.11 -10.72 -17.19
CA PHE A 77 11.85 -9.99 -15.96
C PHE A 77 12.01 -10.88 -14.73
N VAL A 78 11.41 -12.07 -14.73
CA VAL A 78 11.48 -13.02 -13.59
C VAL A 78 12.92 -13.36 -13.26
N LYS A 79 13.73 -13.67 -14.28
CA LYS A 79 15.15 -13.95 -14.10
C LYS A 79 15.89 -12.75 -13.52
N ASN A 80 15.63 -11.54 -13.99
CA ASN A 80 16.26 -10.33 -13.45
C ASN A 80 15.84 -10.06 -11.99
N ALA A 81 14.56 -10.23 -11.69
CA ALA A 81 14.00 -10.07 -10.35
C ALA A 81 14.59 -11.07 -9.35
N ILE A 82 14.57 -12.37 -9.67
CA ILE A 82 15.13 -13.42 -8.80
C ILE A 82 16.63 -13.19 -8.56
N ASN A 83 17.41 -12.90 -9.61
CA ASN A 83 18.84 -12.62 -9.45
C ASN A 83 19.11 -11.41 -8.55
N SER A 84 18.29 -10.36 -8.66
CA SER A 84 18.42 -9.15 -7.86
C SER A 84 18.03 -9.38 -6.39
N LEU A 85 16.97 -10.16 -6.16
CA LEU A 85 16.53 -10.57 -4.82
C LEU A 85 17.57 -11.48 -4.16
N GLU A 86 18.07 -12.48 -4.88
CA GLU A 86 19.12 -13.38 -4.39
C GLU A 86 20.37 -12.60 -4.00
N LYS A 87 20.85 -11.72 -4.89
CA LYS A 87 22.06 -10.92 -4.65
C LYS A 87 21.94 -10.03 -3.41
N LYS A 88 20.76 -9.48 -3.13
CA LYS A 88 20.56 -8.51 -2.04
C LYS A 88 20.14 -9.16 -0.73
N PHE A 89 19.30 -10.19 -0.77
CA PHE A 89 18.64 -10.75 0.40
C PHE A 89 18.90 -12.26 0.60
N GLY A 90 19.37 -12.94 -0.44
CA GLY A 90 19.46 -14.40 -0.49
C GLY A 90 18.10 -15.08 -0.63
N LEU A 91 18.08 -16.24 -1.30
CA LEU A 91 16.88 -17.07 -1.44
C LEU A 91 16.76 -18.08 -0.31
N THR A 92 15.55 -18.43 0.11
CA THR A 92 15.30 -19.39 1.19
C THR A 92 15.88 -20.78 0.93
N GLU A 93 15.94 -21.22 -0.33
CA GLU A 93 16.60 -22.49 -0.71
C GLU A 93 18.09 -22.52 -0.35
N ASN A 94 18.72 -21.34 -0.29
CA ASN A 94 20.13 -21.12 0.05
C ASN A 94 20.29 -20.54 1.47
N GLY A 95 19.25 -20.62 2.31
CA GLY A 95 19.26 -20.09 3.69
C GLY A 95 19.11 -18.56 3.79
N GLY A 96 18.72 -17.90 2.70
CA GLY A 96 18.43 -16.47 2.66
C GLY A 96 17.01 -16.10 3.09
N LEU A 97 16.69 -14.82 2.95
CA LEU A 97 15.46 -14.20 3.47
C LEU A 97 14.23 -14.39 2.58
N VAL A 98 14.43 -14.44 1.25
CA VAL A 98 13.34 -14.28 0.29
C VAL A 98 12.88 -15.62 -0.26
N LEU A 99 11.57 -15.87 -0.20
CA LEU A 99 10.92 -16.97 -0.91
C LEU A 99 10.20 -16.39 -2.13
N PRO A 100 10.81 -16.46 -3.33
CA PRO A 100 10.12 -16.08 -4.56
C PRO A 100 9.10 -17.15 -4.95
N ILE A 101 7.98 -16.72 -5.51
CA ILE A 101 6.91 -17.56 -6.04
C ILE A 101 6.48 -16.93 -7.37
N VAL A 102 6.61 -17.67 -8.46
CA VAL A 102 6.20 -17.24 -9.80
C VAL A 102 4.87 -17.88 -10.14
N PHE A 103 3.85 -17.06 -10.41
CA PHE A 103 2.55 -17.52 -10.87
C PHE A 103 2.48 -17.52 -12.41
N PRO A 104 1.90 -18.55 -13.05
CA PRO A 104 1.18 -19.69 -12.45
C PRO A 104 2.07 -20.87 -12.02
N ASP A 105 3.34 -20.89 -12.39
CA ASP A 105 4.15 -22.10 -12.41
C ASP A 105 4.33 -22.74 -11.03
N ASP A 106 4.75 -21.96 -10.03
CA ASP A 106 5.01 -22.44 -8.66
C ASP A 106 3.75 -22.78 -7.89
N LEU A 107 2.61 -22.23 -8.30
CA LEU A 107 1.30 -22.51 -7.70
C LEU A 107 0.46 -23.51 -8.50
N HIS A 108 1.02 -24.08 -9.58
CA HIS A 108 0.33 -24.96 -10.51
C HIS A 108 -1.00 -24.39 -11.01
N GLY A 109 -1.01 -23.08 -11.30
CA GLY A 109 -2.17 -22.32 -11.76
C GLY A 109 -3.26 -22.08 -10.70
N ARG A 110 -3.01 -22.38 -9.42
CA ARG A 110 -4.01 -22.24 -8.34
C ARG A 110 -3.55 -21.23 -7.31
N ILE A 111 -4.05 -20.00 -7.41
CA ILE A 111 -3.70 -18.93 -6.45
C ILE A 111 -4.05 -19.29 -5.00
N SER A 112 -5.05 -20.15 -4.78
CA SER A 112 -5.40 -20.65 -3.45
C SER A 112 -4.26 -21.43 -2.76
N SER A 113 -3.33 -22.01 -3.52
CA SER A 113 -2.13 -22.68 -2.99
C SER A 113 -1.17 -21.72 -2.28
N LEU A 114 -1.30 -20.40 -2.47
CA LEU A 114 -0.53 -19.39 -1.76
C LEU A 114 -0.68 -19.53 -0.24
N ARG A 115 -1.89 -19.88 0.24
CA ARG A 115 -2.15 -20.09 1.67
C ARG A 115 -1.29 -21.22 2.23
N ASP A 116 -1.21 -22.35 1.53
CA ASP A 116 -0.40 -23.49 1.97
C ASP A 116 1.08 -23.14 2.05
N ILE A 117 1.57 -22.26 1.18
CA ILE A 117 2.96 -21.79 1.22
C ILE A 117 3.16 -20.87 2.43
N ILE A 118 2.24 -19.94 2.69
CA ILE A 118 2.33 -19.05 3.84
C ILE A 118 2.30 -19.85 5.15
N GLU A 119 1.40 -20.82 5.30
CA GLU A 119 1.27 -21.64 6.51
C GLU A 119 2.48 -22.53 6.80
N LYS A 120 3.16 -23.02 5.76
CA LYS A 120 4.33 -23.89 5.90
C LYS A 120 5.59 -23.13 6.29
N ASN A 121 5.59 -21.81 6.16
CA ASN A 121 6.76 -20.98 6.36
C ASN A 121 6.54 -19.98 7.51
N ASN A 122 7.62 -19.61 8.20
CA ASN A 122 7.57 -18.53 9.18
C ASN A 122 7.56 -17.17 8.45
N VAL A 123 6.43 -16.80 7.84
CA VAL A 123 6.32 -15.58 7.02
C VAL A 123 6.27 -14.33 7.91
N HIS A 124 7.16 -13.39 7.65
CA HIS A 124 7.23 -12.07 8.30
C HIS A 124 6.61 -10.95 7.45
N GLY A 125 6.61 -11.13 6.13
CA GLY A 125 6.01 -10.18 5.20
C GLY A 125 5.69 -10.81 3.85
N ILE A 126 4.73 -10.23 3.16
CA ILE A 126 4.31 -10.67 1.82
C ILE A 126 4.36 -9.46 0.89
N VAL A 127 5.02 -9.61 -0.26
CA VAL A 127 5.01 -8.64 -1.35
C VAL A 127 4.40 -9.31 -2.57
N LEU A 128 3.36 -8.70 -3.14
CA LEU A 128 2.69 -9.14 -4.34
C LEU A 128 3.03 -8.15 -5.45
N LEU A 129 3.60 -8.64 -6.55
CA LEU A 129 3.81 -7.87 -7.77
C LEU A 129 2.93 -8.48 -8.86
N GLY A 130 2.03 -7.69 -9.45
CA GLY A 130 1.13 -8.22 -10.47
C GLY A 130 0.15 -9.25 -9.91
N ALA A 131 -0.42 -8.99 -8.73
CA ALA A 131 -1.26 -9.95 -8.01
C ALA A 131 -2.32 -10.56 -8.97
N PRO A 132 -2.33 -11.89 -9.17
CA PRO A 132 -3.31 -12.54 -10.04
C PRO A 132 -4.75 -12.35 -9.54
N GLU A 133 -5.72 -12.57 -10.43
CA GLU A 133 -7.14 -12.60 -10.08
C GLU A 133 -7.40 -13.52 -8.88
N ASN A 134 -8.34 -13.15 -8.02
CA ASN A 134 -8.71 -13.91 -6.82
C ASN A 134 -7.62 -14.05 -5.75
N THR A 135 -6.48 -13.34 -5.85
CA THR A 135 -5.45 -13.34 -4.78
C THR A 135 -5.99 -12.88 -3.42
N HIS A 136 -7.01 -12.01 -3.41
CA HIS A 136 -7.68 -11.57 -2.19
C HIS A 136 -8.34 -12.73 -1.42
N SER A 137 -8.79 -13.80 -2.11
CA SER A 137 -9.51 -14.92 -1.47
C SER A 137 -8.66 -15.72 -0.47
N PRO A 138 -7.47 -16.26 -0.83
CA PRO A 138 -6.61 -16.92 0.15
C PRO A 138 -6.13 -15.98 1.26
N LEU A 139 -5.88 -14.70 0.96
CA LEU A 139 -5.46 -13.71 1.96
C LEU A 139 -6.58 -13.38 2.96
N ALA A 140 -7.83 -13.25 2.50
CA ALA A 140 -8.98 -13.04 3.37
C ALA A 140 -9.16 -14.20 4.35
N ARG A 141 -9.00 -15.44 3.87
CA ARG A 141 -9.08 -16.64 4.70
C ARG A 141 -7.98 -16.69 5.78
N ILE A 142 -6.77 -16.29 5.43
CA ILE A 142 -5.68 -16.12 6.39
C ILE A 142 -6.06 -15.06 7.44
N LYS A 143 -6.59 -13.91 7.02
CA LYS A 143 -7.03 -12.88 7.99
C LYS A 143 -8.10 -13.43 8.94
N GLU A 144 -9.08 -14.17 8.44
CA GLU A 144 -10.10 -14.81 9.27
C GLU A 144 -9.50 -15.77 10.30
N GLU A 145 -8.51 -16.57 9.91
CA GLU A 145 -7.81 -17.52 10.80
C GLU A 145 -7.01 -16.83 11.91
N TRP A 146 -6.66 -15.56 11.72
CA TRP A 146 -5.97 -14.71 12.68
C TRP A 146 -6.89 -13.65 13.33
N ASP A 147 -8.20 -13.89 13.36
CA ASP A 147 -9.20 -12.96 13.92
C ASP A 147 -9.08 -11.52 13.37
N GLY A 148 -8.74 -11.42 12.09
CA GLY A 148 -8.51 -10.17 11.36
C GLY A 148 -7.11 -9.58 11.49
N ASN A 149 -6.22 -10.15 12.30
CA ASN A 149 -4.94 -9.57 12.71
C ASN A 149 -3.76 -10.53 12.47
N PRO A 150 -3.43 -10.86 11.21
CA PRO A 150 -2.25 -11.66 10.92
C PRO A 150 -0.96 -10.96 11.39
N PRO A 151 0.08 -11.71 11.82
CA PRO A 151 1.31 -11.16 12.37
C PRO A 151 2.31 -10.71 11.29
N PHE A 152 1.85 -10.42 10.08
CA PHE A 152 2.66 -9.94 8.96
C PHE A 152 1.89 -8.93 8.11
N ASN A 153 2.64 -8.11 7.38
CA ASN A 153 2.08 -7.17 6.42
C ASN A 153 2.02 -7.77 5.02
N VAL A 154 1.05 -7.31 4.23
CA VAL A 154 0.91 -7.66 2.81
C VAL A 154 0.93 -6.39 1.98
N PHE A 155 1.88 -6.28 1.06
CA PHE A 155 2.02 -5.14 0.16
C PHE A 155 1.65 -5.60 -1.25
N SER A 156 0.70 -4.92 -1.89
CA SER A 156 0.31 -5.20 -3.27
C SER A 156 0.81 -4.10 -4.19
N ILE A 157 1.50 -4.47 -5.26
CA ILE A 157 2.10 -3.59 -6.24
C ILE A 157 1.56 -3.98 -7.61
N PHE A 158 0.92 -3.02 -8.29
CA PHE A 158 0.34 -3.16 -9.62
C PHE A 158 -0.57 -4.40 -9.76
N PRO A 159 -1.59 -4.55 -8.89
CA PRO A 159 -2.52 -5.67 -8.97
C PRO A 159 -3.21 -5.70 -10.33
N GLN A 160 -3.41 -6.90 -10.90
CA GLN A 160 -4.01 -7.03 -12.23
C GLN A 160 -5.55 -7.09 -12.18
N ASP A 161 -6.11 -7.49 -11.04
CA ASP A 161 -7.55 -7.50 -10.82
C ASP A 161 -7.90 -7.37 -9.32
N ASP A 162 -9.18 -7.18 -9.03
CA ASP A 162 -9.78 -7.15 -7.70
C ASP A 162 -9.13 -6.12 -6.75
N VAL A 163 -8.88 -4.89 -7.23
CA VAL A 163 -8.26 -3.83 -6.41
C VAL A 163 -8.98 -3.64 -5.08
N LEU A 164 -10.32 -3.67 -5.05
CA LEU A 164 -11.09 -3.60 -3.81
C LEU A 164 -10.83 -4.79 -2.86
N GLY A 165 -10.64 -5.99 -3.40
CA GLY A 165 -10.23 -7.17 -2.64
C GLY A 165 -8.81 -7.02 -2.07
N GLN A 166 -7.90 -6.41 -2.84
CA GLN A 166 -6.55 -6.09 -2.39
C GLN A 166 -6.57 -5.01 -1.29
N GLU A 167 -7.38 -3.96 -1.43
CA GLU A 167 -7.58 -2.94 -0.39
C GLU A 167 -8.07 -3.56 0.93
N PHE A 168 -8.96 -4.54 0.86
CA PHE A 168 -9.46 -5.23 2.05
C PHE A 168 -8.41 -6.12 2.72
N THR A 169 -7.60 -6.82 1.92
CA THR A 169 -6.70 -7.86 2.42
C THR A 169 -5.29 -7.36 2.72
N CYS A 170 -4.81 -6.36 2.00
CA CYS A 170 -3.45 -5.84 2.09
C CYS A 170 -3.29 -4.71 3.12
N SER A 171 -2.07 -4.53 3.60
CA SER A 171 -1.68 -3.37 4.40
C SER A 171 -1.75 -2.10 3.54
N PHE A 172 -1.25 -2.16 2.31
CA PHE A 172 -1.46 -1.13 1.28
C PHE A 172 -1.39 -1.70 -0.14
N VAL A 173 -1.91 -0.92 -1.09
CA VAL A 173 -1.83 -1.15 -2.53
C VAL A 173 -1.12 0.04 -3.17
N ILE A 174 -0.16 -0.22 -4.06
CA ILE A 174 0.45 0.77 -4.95
C ILE A 174 0.04 0.41 -6.37
N ASP A 175 -0.58 1.35 -7.08
CA ASP A 175 -1.02 1.18 -8.46
C ASP A 175 -0.44 2.29 -9.37
N HIS A 176 -0.64 2.16 -10.68
CA HIS A 176 -0.36 3.23 -11.62
C HIS A 176 -1.48 4.29 -11.60
N GLU A 177 -1.12 5.55 -11.81
CA GLU A 177 -2.10 6.57 -12.14
C GLU A 177 -2.70 6.24 -13.52
N TYR A 178 -3.93 5.73 -13.55
CA TYR A 178 -4.67 5.53 -14.79
C TYR A 178 -5.02 6.89 -15.41
N ALA A 179 -4.19 7.36 -16.33
CA ALA A 179 -4.62 8.38 -17.28
C ALA A 179 -5.68 7.75 -18.19
N ALA A 180 -6.88 8.34 -18.22
CA ALA A 180 -7.97 7.86 -19.06
C ALA A 180 -7.49 7.66 -20.52
N GLY A 181 -7.45 6.39 -20.97
CA GLY A 181 -7.13 6.02 -22.35
C GLY A 181 -5.82 5.27 -22.58
N ILE A 182 -5.01 4.97 -21.56
CA ILE A 182 -3.82 4.10 -21.73
C ILE A 182 -4.18 2.67 -21.36
N GLN A 183 -4.28 1.80 -22.38
CA GLN A 183 -4.19 0.35 -22.18
C GLN A 183 -2.71 0.02 -21.96
N PHE A 184 -2.36 -0.44 -20.77
CA PHE A 184 -1.06 -1.07 -20.54
C PHE A 184 -1.11 -2.45 -21.21
N GLY A 185 -0.28 -2.66 -22.23
CA GLY A 185 -0.29 -3.90 -22.99
C GLY A 185 0.67 -4.00 -24.18
N ASP A 186 1.20 -2.91 -24.74
CA ASP A 186 1.88 -2.99 -26.05
C ASP A 186 3.23 -2.26 -26.19
N ALA A 187 3.95 -1.97 -25.10
CA ALA A 187 5.32 -1.44 -25.23
C ALA A 187 6.27 -2.03 -24.17
N GLU A 188 7.23 -2.85 -24.62
CA GLU A 188 8.42 -3.24 -23.85
C GLU A 188 9.27 -1.98 -23.55
N ASN A 189 8.92 -1.24 -22.50
CA ASN A 189 9.74 -0.16 -22.00
C ASN A 189 10.70 -0.70 -20.93
N LYS A 190 11.94 -1.01 -21.32
CA LYS A 190 12.99 -1.44 -20.36
C LYS A 190 13.18 -0.52 -19.16
N ASN A 191 12.92 0.78 -19.32
CA ASN A 191 12.98 1.75 -18.22
C ASN A 191 11.87 1.49 -17.18
N GLU A 192 10.71 1.01 -17.60
CA GLU A 192 9.57 0.67 -16.74
C GLU A 192 9.83 -0.62 -15.95
N ASP A 193 10.50 -1.60 -16.56
CA ASP A 193 10.93 -2.83 -15.89
C ASP A 193 11.96 -2.56 -14.80
N ASP A 194 12.99 -1.75 -15.10
CA ASP A 194 14.02 -1.36 -14.12
C ASP A 194 13.40 -0.58 -12.95
N ASP A 195 12.45 0.31 -13.24
CA ASP A 195 11.73 1.05 -12.22
C ASP A 195 10.85 0.13 -11.34
N THR A 196 10.13 -0.80 -11.96
CA THR A 196 9.32 -1.80 -11.25
C THR A 196 10.19 -2.69 -10.39
N LEU A 197 11.32 -3.16 -10.91
CA LEU A 197 12.27 -3.97 -10.16
C LEU A 197 12.81 -3.20 -8.94
N ALA A 198 13.16 -1.92 -9.11
CA ALA A 198 13.60 -1.08 -7.99
C ALA A 198 12.49 -0.91 -6.92
N LEU A 199 11.22 -0.80 -7.34
CA LEU A 199 10.08 -0.74 -6.43
C LEU A 199 9.89 -2.07 -5.68
N LEU A 200 9.96 -3.21 -6.38
CA LEU A 200 9.90 -4.55 -5.79
C LEU A 200 10.98 -4.74 -4.72
N ILE A 201 12.24 -4.42 -5.07
CA ILE A 201 13.37 -4.53 -4.14
C ILE A 201 13.17 -3.66 -2.89
N SER A 202 12.66 -2.44 -3.07
CA SER A 202 12.39 -1.52 -1.97
C SER A 202 11.27 -2.03 -1.07
N ALA A 203 10.22 -2.62 -1.64
CA ALA A 203 9.12 -3.22 -0.89
C ALA A 203 9.57 -4.43 -0.07
N VAL A 204 10.44 -5.28 -0.63
CA VAL A 204 11.02 -6.43 0.09
C VAL A 204 11.93 -5.99 1.23
N GLU A 205 12.80 -5.01 0.99
CA GLU A 205 13.65 -4.42 2.04
C GLU A 205 12.80 -3.84 3.17
N TYR A 206 11.77 -3.09 2.81
CA TYR A 206 10.86 -2.49 3.78
C TYR A 206 10.07 -3.53 4.57
N ALA A 207 9.54 -4.56 3.90
CA ALA A 207 8.82 -5.65 4.55
C ALA A 207 9.71 -6.41 5.56
N ALA A 208 10.97 -6.61 5.21
CA ALA A 208 11.94 -7.26 6.08
C ALA A 208 12.23 -6.43 7.34
N GLU A 209 12.47 -5.12 7.18
CA GLU A 209 12.86 -4.22 8.28
C GLU A 209 11.72 -3.80 9.20
N LEU A 210 10.48 -4.00 8.77
CA LEU A 210 9.31 -3.54 9.50
C LEU A 210 9.00 -4.45 10.71
N PRO A 211 9.09 -3.95 11.97
CA PRO A 211 8.93 -4.78 13.15
C PRO A 211 7.50 -4.84 13.68
N PHE A 212 6.53 -4.27 12.96
CA PHE A 212 5.13 -4.16 13.40
C PHE A 212 4.14 -4.19 12.22
N ILE A 213 2.86 -4.40 12.54
CA ILE A 213 1.77 -4.33 11.56
C ILE A 213 1.39 -2.88 11.30
N LEU A 214 1.33 -2.49 10.03
CA LEU A 214 1.01 -1.12 9.66
C LEU A 214 -0.44 -0.79 10.03
N PRO A 215 -0.67 0.29 10.79
CA PRO A 215 -2.03 0.79 11.00
C PRO A 215 -2.58 1.42 9.71
N GLN A 216 -3.89 1.27 9.49
CA GLN A 216 -4.59 1.92 8.39
C GLN A 216 -5.04 3.35 8.78
N ASP A 217 -4.07 4.23 8.99
CA ASP A 217 -4.27 5.62 9.38
C ASP A 217 -3.61 6.62 8.40
N SER A 218 -3.48 7.88 8.79
CA SER A 218 -2.87 8.94 7.99
C SER A 218 -1.40 8.66 7.68
N ASP A 219 -0.67 8.04 8.60
CA ASP A 219 0.79 7.90 8.57
C ASP A 219 1.23 6.79 7.60
N LEU A 220 0.28 5.92 7.19
CA LEU A 220 0.47 4.95 6.11
C LEU A 220 1.07 5.57 4.84
N TYR A 221 0.79 6.85 4.56
CA TYR A 221 1.41 7.59 3.46
C TYR A 221 2.95 7.59 3.53
N TYR A 222 3.53 7.80 4.72
CA TYR A 222 4.97 7.85 4.88
C TYR A 222 5.62 6.48 4.69
N HIS A 223 4.95 5.42 5.11
CA HIS A 223 5.38 4.04 4.86
C HIS A 223 5.38 3.72 3.37
N VAL A 224 4.32 4.10 2.66
CA VAL A 224 4.24 3.91 1.21
C VAL A 224 5.26 4.77 0.46
N GLN A 225 5.48 6.02 0.89
CA GLN A 225 6.49 6.90 0.30
C GLN A 225 7.91 6.36 0.50
N ALA A 226 8.20 5.69 1.64
CA ALA A 226 9.47 5.03 1.87
C ALA A 226 9.71 3.88 0.88
N VAL A 227 8.67 3.07 0.61
CA VAL A 227 8.70 1.99 -0.39
C VAL A 227 8.84 2.55 -1.81
N ALA A 228 8.08 3.59 -2.15
CA ALA A 228 8.08 4.22 -3.47
C ALA A 228 9.40 4.96 -3.79
N GLY A 229 10.19 5.29 -2.76
CA GLY A 229 11.46 5.99 -2.89
C GLY A 229 11.27 7.39 -3.43
N LYS A 230 11.89 7.70 -4.58
CA LYS A 230 11.80 9.03 -5.22
C LYS A 230 10.49 9.26 -5.98
N ARG A 231 9.70 8.20 -6.20
CA ARG A 231 8.43 8.30 -6.93
C ARG A 231 7.44 9.07 -6.09
N LYS A 232 6.73 10.01 -6.72
CA LYS A 232 5.64 10.71 -6.05
C LYS A 232 4.46 9.76 -5.94
N VAL A 233 3.94 9.61 -4.73
CA VAL A 233 2.71 8.84 -4.50
C VAL A 233 1.60 9.75 -4.00
N ALA A 234 0.37 9.41 -4.34
CA ALA A 234 -0.84 10.00 -3.79
C ALA A 234 -1.82 8.91 -3.39
N ARG A 235 -2.69 9.18 -2.41
CA ARG A 235 -3.80 8.26 -2.11
C ARG A 235 -4.80 8.30 -3.26
N TYR A 236 -5.24 7.13 -3.70
CA TYR A 236 -6.27 6.99 -4.71
C TYR A 236 -7.57 7.64 -4.22
N VAL A 237 -8.22 8.38 -5.11
CA VAL A 237 -9.56 8.94 -4.93
C VAL A 237 -10.42 8.39 -6.04
N ASP A 238 -11.46 7.66 -5.67
CA ASP A 238 -12.41 7.11 -6.62
C ASP A 238 -13.12 8.25 -7.37
N SER A 239 -12.98 8.27 -8.69
CA SER A 239 -13.44 9.40 -9.50
C SER A 239 -14.97 9.52 -9.58
N GLU A 240 -15.70 8.42 -9.35
CA GLU A 240 -17.16 8.40 -9.40
C GLU A 240 -17.78 8.88 -8.09
N THR A 241 -17.22 8.43 -6.96
CA THR A 241 -17.76 8.67 -5.62
C THR A 241 -17.05 9.82 -4.88
N GLY A 242 -15.84 10.19 -5.31
CA GLY A 242 -14.97 11.13 -4.60
C GLY A 242 -14.41 10.58 -3.29
N ILE A 243 -14.58 9.29 -3.01
CA ILE A 243 -14.10 8.66 -1.78
C ILE A 243 -12.61 8.38 -1.91
N GLN A 244 -11.84 8.87 -0.95
CA GLN A 244 -10.43 8.57 -0.83
C GLN A 244 -10.22 7.20 -0.17
N SER A 245 -9.42 6.34 -0.79
CA SER A 245 -9.09 5.04 -0.22
C SER A 245 -8.22 5.16 1.04
N ARG A 246 -8.40 4.22 1.96
CA ARG A 246 -7.65 4.15 3.22
C ARG A 246 -6.22 3.64 3.03
N ASN A 247 -5.98 2.82 2.02
CA ASN A 247 -4.70 2.14 1.84
C ASN A 247 -4.29 1.91 0.38
N HIS A 248 -5.03 2.44 -0.58
CA HIS A 248 -4.65 2.44 -1.99
C HIS A 248 -3.97 3.76 -2.36
N PHE A 249 -2.80 3.65 -2.96
CA PHE A 249 -1.97 4.73 -3.44
C PHE A 249 -1.64 4.53 -4.92
N ILE A 250 -1.49 5.62 -5.64
CA ILE A 250 -1.04 5.64 -7.03
C ILE A 250 0.33 6.29 -7.12
N ILE A 251 1.19 5.76 -7.99
CA ILE A 251 2.40 6.47 -8.43
C ILE A 251 1.97 7.52 -9.46
N LEU A 252 2.28 8.77 -9.15
CA LEU A 252 2.02 9.89 -10.05
C LEU A 252 3.08 9.89 -11.14
N ASN A 253 2.64 9.93 -12.39
CA ASN A 253 3.58 10.13 -13.49
C ASN A 253 4.20 11.52 -13.34
N SER A 254 5.53 11.58 -13.42
CA SER A 254 6.21 12.86 -13.51
C SER A 254 5.78 13.47 -14.84
N ALA A 255 4.94 14.50 -14.82
CA ALA A 255 4.75 15.32 -16.01
C ALA A 255 6.15 15.83 -16.42
N GLU A 256 6.64 15.33 -17.56
CA GLU A 256 7.85 15.86 -18.21
C GLU A 256 7.67 17.34 -18.57
#